data_AF-A0A2P9ADR6-F1
#
_entry.id   AF-A0A2P9ADR6-F1
#
_cell.length_a   1.000
_cell.length_b   1.000
_cell.length_c   1.000
_cell.angle_alpha   90.00
_cell.angle_beta   90.00
_cell.angle_gamma   90.00
#
_symmetry.space_group_name_H-M   'P 1'
#
loop_
_entity.id
_entity.type
_entity.pdbx_description
1 polymer ?
#
loop_
_entity_poly.entity_id
_entity_poly.type
_entity_poly.pdbx_seq_one_letter_code
_entity_poly.pdbx_strand_id
1 'polypeptide(L)'
;MSDREHSPVSVYALASPQSVAGMEREIRRIVLELLGVADFERHRFTVSPGAGWLQYMDTAQGGGGAVQSLPDPAVAAERAEAFLRSLRERAASLRANAPDFDPHALLPSARRLGCVPVSAGSGFGWAHYLYRAQPTLPLRRSGPSVDVLGTMLEVRVSPLGRIIGFTSRWRPLSGERIEAEFFHYHGGAHDAHAQGGHSQREGEDASELVYILDGDGIPQYYLAPYHRTGSEHGLLIGATPYSLAIEFVVRPIGDEPGARITAIVGGGTRYRFAWGRVALDGGEDDDEGFIDLGEGVGEIVADADQKQFGVSAITVPPGAWVVYVNVKDMKTGAFKHHQQNVFTGRQIVEAEAE
;
A
#
# COMPACT_ATOMS: atom_id res chain seq x y z
N MET A 1 30.09 -16.92 -12.01
CA MET A 1 29.26 -15.87 -11.39
C MET A 1 28.12 -15.43 -12.33
N SER A 2 27.52 -16.30 -13.16
CA SER A 2 26.74 -15.82 -14.34
C SER A 2 25.28 -16.27 -14.47
N ASP A 3 24.64 -16.90 -13.47
CA ASP A 3 23.23 -17.34 -13.58
C ASP A 3 22.24 -16.59 -12.68
N ARG A 4 22.73 -15.72 -11.77
CA ARG A 4 21.84 -14.96 -10.86
C ARG A 4 21.32 -13.65 -11.46
N GLU A 5 21.94 -13.15 -12.53
CA GLU A 5 21.66 -11.83 -13.10
C GLU A 5 20.36 -11.76 -13.91
N HIS A 6 19.76 -12.89 -14.32
CA HIS A 6 18.55 -12.88 -15.16
C HIS A 6 17.38 -13.67 -14.56
N SER A 7 17.46 -13.99 -13.26
CA SER A 7 16.43 -14.80 -12.64
C SER A 7 15.13 -13.98 -12.52
N PRO A 8 14.00 -14.47 -13.07
CA PRO A 8 12.75 -13.73 -13.06
C PRO A 8 12.25 -13.51 -11.64
N VAL A 9 11.44 -12.48 -11.44
CA VAL A 9 10.72 -12.23 -10.19
C VAL A 9 9.22 -12.35 -10.40
N SER A 10 8.52 -12.60 -9.31
CA SER A 10 7.09 -12.84 -9.33
C SER A 10 6.29 -11.54 -9.19
N VAL A 11 5.32 -11.36 -10.09
CA VAL A 11 4.24 -10.38 -9.97
C VAL A 11 2.98 -11.15 -9.58
N TYR A 12 2.34 -10.74 -8.48
CA TYR A 12 1.26 -11.49 -7.85
C TYR A 12 -0.10 -10.89 -8.17
N ALA A 13 -1.03 -11.71 -8.64
CA ALA A 13 -2.42 -11.29 -8.78
C ALA A 13 -3.12 -11.31 -7.41
N LEU A 14 -3.86 -10.24 -7.13
CA LEU A 14 -4.70 -10.09 -5.96
C LEU A 14 -6.10 -10.64 -6.27
N ALA A 15 -6.68 -11.33 -5.30
CA ALA A 15 -8.07 -11.76 -5.35
C ALA A 15 -8.99 -10.54 -5.38
N SER A 16 -10.10 -10.68 -6.08
CA SER A 16 -11.17 -9.70 -6.09
C SER A 16 -11.69 -9.46 -4.65
N PRO A 17 -11.76 -8.19 -4.17
CA PRO A 17 -12.36 -7.86 -2.88
C PRO A 17 -13.77 -8.44 -2.70
N GLN A 18 -14.55 -8.47 -3.78
CA GLN A 18 -15.91 -9.01 -3.80
C GLN A 18 -15.91 -10.52 -3.53
N SER A 19 -14.91 -11.26 -4.03
CA SER A 19 -14.78 -12.69 -3.74
C SER A 19 -14.50 -12.93 -2.25
N VAL A 20 -13.67 -12.09 -1.62
CA VAL A 20 -13.42 -12.17 -0.17
C VAL A 20 -14.66 -11.81 0.64
N ALA A 21 -15.35 -10.73 0.26
CA ALA A 21 -16.59 -10.31 0.91
C ALA A 21 -17.71 -11.35 0.77
N GLY A 22 -17.79 -12.03 -0.37
CA GLY A 22 -18.72 -13.13 -0.59
C GLY A 22 -18.52 -14.32 0.37
N MET A 23 -17.32 -14.46 0.94
CA MET A 23 -16.98 -15.50 1.94
C MET A 23 -17.05 -15.01 3.39
N GLU A 24 -17.62 -13.82 3.64
CA GLU A 24 -17.65 -13.23 4.98
C GLU A 24 -18.21 -14.20 6.03
N ARG A 25 -19.28 -14.93 5.69
CA ARG A 25 -19.95 -15.85 6.63
C ARG A 25 -19.02 -16.99 7.04
N GLU A 26 -18.34 -17.59 6.08
CA GLU A 26 -17.42 -18.72 6.29
C GLU A 26 -16.17 -18.27 7.05
N ILE A 27 -15.60 -17.11 6.69
CA ILE A 27 -14.45 -16.54 7.39
C ILE A 27 -14.84 -16.18 8.84
N ARG A 28 -16.00 -15.52 9.02
CA ARG A 28 -16.53 -15.20 10.35
C ARG A 28 -16.68 -16.45 11.20
N ARG A 29 -17.26 -17.53 10.65
CA ARG A 29 -17.41 -18.81 11.36
C ARG A 29 -16.05 -19.34 11.82
N ILE A 30 -15.05 -19.39 10.94
CA ILE A 30 -13.70 -19.85 11.28
C ILE A 30 -13.10 -19.02 12.42
N VAL A 31 -13.18 -17.69 12.33
CA VAL A 31 -12.65 -16.79 13.37
C VAL A 31 -13.34 -17.06 14.70
N LEU A 32 -14.67 -17.13 14.74
CA LEU A 32 -15.41 -17.32 15.99
C LEU A 32 -15.20 -18.72 16.60
N GLU A 33 -15.08 -19.77 15.78
CA GLU A 33 -14.72 -21.12 16.23
C GLU A 33 -13.32 -21.14 16.86
N LEU A 34 -12.34 -20.49 16.23
CA LEU A 34 -10.98 -20.39 16.78
C LEU A 34 -10.92 -19.63 18.10
N LEU A 35 -11.83 -18.68 18.30
CA LEU A 35 -11.93 -17.90 19.51
C LEU A 35 -12.81 -18.56 20.58
N GLY A 36 -13.45 -19.70 20.27
CA GLY A 36 -14.35 -20.39 21.18
C GLY A 36 -15.60 -19.57 21.54
N VAL A 37 -16.04 -18.71 20.63
CA VAL A 37 -17.17 -17.79 20.85
C VAL A 37 -18.48 -18.50 20.49
N ALA A 38 -19.38 -18.64 21.47
CA ALA A 38 -20.72 -19.18 21.27
C ALA A 38 -21.80 -18.09 21.10
N ASP A 39 -21.55 -16.90 21.65
CA ASP A 39 -22.46 -15.74 21.55
C ASP A 39 -22.04 -14.86 20.38
N PHE A 40 -22.85 -14.81 19.31
CA PHE A 40 -22.51 -14.08 18.10
C PHE A 40 -22.84 -12.57 18.17
N GLU A 41 -23.67 -12.14 19.14
CA GLU A 41 -24.17 -10.76 19.19
C GLU A 41 -23.13 -9.76 19.72
N ARG A 42 -22.22 -10.23 20.58
CA ARG A 42 -21.14 -9.41 21.18
C ARG A 42 -19.92 -9.24 20.27
N HIS A 43 -19.94 -9.85 19.09
CA HIS A 43 -18.78 -9.98 18.24
C HIS A 43 -19.07 -9.39 16.86
N ARG A 44 -18.38 -8.29 16.56
CA ARG A 44 -18.46 -7.66 15.24
C ARG A 44 -17.39 -8.25 14.35
N PHE A 45 -17.81 -8.76 13.20
CA PHE A 45 -16.92 -9.16 12.11
C PHE A 45 -17.39 -8.46 10.84
N THR A 46 -16.45 -7.96 10.04
CA THR A 46 -16.75 -7.32 8.76
C THR A 46 -15.64 -7.61 7.75
N VAL A 47 -16.02 -7.81 6.49
CA VAL A 47 -15.09 -7.74 5.35
C VAL A 47 -15.34 -6.46 4.57
N SER A 48 -14.30 -5.67 4.32
CA SER A 48 -14.42 -4.48 3.46
C SER A 48 -14.73 -4.90 2.03
N PRO A 49 -15.87 -4.49 1.43
CA PRO A 49 -16.23 -4.89 0.07
C PRO A 49 -15.33 -4.24 -0.99
N GLY A 50 -14.70 -3.10 -0.68
CA GLY A 50 -13.79 -2.40 -1.59
C GLY A 50 -12.34 -2.85 -1.48
N ALA A 51 -11.90 -3.29 -0.29
CA ALA A 51 -10.49 -3.59 -0.04
C ALA A 51 -10.21 -5.08 0.21
N GLY A 52 -11.21 -5.87 0.60
CA GLY A 52 -11.06 -7.27 1.03
C GLY A 52 -10.48 -7.41 2.44
N TRP A 53 -10.33 -6.31 3.18
CA TRP A 53 -9.78 -6.30 4.53
C TRP A 53 -10.71 -6.94 5.53
N LEU A 54 -10.13 -7.56 6.55
CA LEU A 54 -10.87 -8.26 7.60
C LEU A 54 -10.80 -7.44 8.88
N GLN A 55 -11.92 -7.32 9.58
CA GLN A 55 -11.95 -6.77 10.93
C GLN A 55 -12.82 -7.62 11.83
N TYR A 56 -12.29 -7.91 13.02
CA TYR A 56 -12.97 -8.57 14.11
C TYR A 56 -12.77 -7.77 15.39
N MET A 57 -13.82 -7.64 16.19
CA MET A 57 -13.76 -7.03 17.52
C MET A 57 -14.77 -7.69 18.46
N ASP A 58 -14.33 -7.99 19.67
CA ASP A 58 -15.20 -8.25 20.82
C ASP A 58 -15.64 -6.88 21.39
N THR A 59 -16.91 -6.53 21.23
CA THR A 59 -17.42 -5.22 21.63
C THR A 59 -17.57 -5.06 23.13
N ALA A 60 -17.62 -6.16 23.89
CA ALA A 60 -17.68 -6.12 25.34
C ALA A 60 -16.29 -5.88 25.96
N GLN A 61 -15.23 -6.33 25.29
CA GLN A 61 -13.85 -6.19 25.76
C GLN A 61 -13.01 -5.17 24.99
N GLY A 62 -13.53 -4.61 23.89
CA GLY A 62 -12.85 -3.58 23.09
C GLY A 62 -12.52 -2.30 23.88
N GLY A 63 -13.23 -2.05 24.99
CA GLY A 63 -12.95 -1.00 25.97
C GLY A 63 -12.62 -1.55 27.37
N GLY A 64 -12.11 -2.79 27.46
CA GLY A 64 -11.90 -3.52 28.72
C GLY A 64 -11.30 -2.66 29.83
N GLY A 65 -11.83 -2.82 31.03
CA GLY A 65 -11.43 -2.05 32.20
C GLY A 65 -9.93 -2.09 32.43
N ALA A 66 -9.37 -0.95 32.85
CA ALA A 66 -7.94 -0.81 33.05
C ALA A 66 -7.39 -1.83 34.05
N VAL A 67 -6.30 -2.49 33.68
CA VAL A 67 -5.50 -3.31 34.60
C VAL A 67 -4.22 -2.56 35.00
N GLN A 68 -3.73 -2.81 36.22
CA GLN A 68 -2.50 -2.17 36.71
C GLN A 68 -1.26 -2.69 35.99
N SER A 69 -1.25 -3.96 35.60
CA SER A 69 -0.15 -4.60 34.89
C SER A 69 -0.66 -5.54 33.82
N LEU A 70 0.12 -5.66 32.75
CA LEU A 70 -0.07 -6.65 31.71
C LEU A 70 0.89 -7.83 31.91
N PRO A 71 0.55 -9.04 31.44
CA PRO A 71 1.46 -10.19 31.45
C PRO A 71 2.66 -9.96 30.52
N ASP A 72 3.64 -10.87 30.50
CA ASP A 72 4.82 -10.76 29.63
C ASP A 72 4.42 -10.53 28.14
N PRO A 73 4.96 -9.50 27.45
CA PRO A 73 4.67 -9.23 26.05
C PRO A 73 5.06 -10.39 25.10
N ALA A 74 6.02 -11.24 25.47
CA ALA A 74 6.37 -12.43 24.70
C ALA A 74 5.20 -13.44 24.68
N VAL A 75 4.51 -13.61 25.80
CA VAL A 75 3.32 -14.48 25.90
C VAL A 75 2.18 -13.93 25.05
N ALA A 76 1.94 -12.63 25.10
CA ALA A 76 0.92 -12.00 24.24
C ALA A 76 1.25 -12.16 22.74
N ALA A 77 2.52 -12.00 22.37
CA ALA A 77 2.96 -12.20 20.99
C ALA A 77 2.80 -13.66 20.53
N GLU A 78 3.18 -14.63 21.35
CA GLU A 78 3.00 -16.05 21.05
C GLU A 78 1.52 -16.40 20.84
N ARG A 79 0.62 -15.85 21.67
CA ARG A 79 -0.83 -16.01 21.51
C ARG A 79 -1.34 -15.43 20.20
N ALA A 80 -0.89 -14.22 19.84
CA ALA A 80 -1.25 -13.59 18.58
C ALA A 80 -0.75 -14.41 17.37
N GLU A 81 0.50 -14.87 17.41
CA GLU A 81 1.10 -15.70 16.35
C GLU A 81 0.41 -17.06 16.20
N ALA A 82 0.08 -17.71 17.32
CA ALA A 82 -0.67 -18.95 17.33
C ALA A 82 -2.08 -18.78 16.73
N PHE A 83 -2.75 -17.66 17.05
CA PHE A 83 -4.04 -17.31 16.45
C PHE A 83 -3.92 -17.10 14.93
N LEU A 84 -2.97 -16.29 14.46
CA LEU A 84 -2.77 -16.04 13.02
C LEU A 84 -2.42 -17.32 12.26
N ARG A 85 -1.58 -18.19 12.84
CA ARG A 85 -1.23 -19.50 12.27
C ARG A 85 -2.46 -20.40 12.15
N SER A 86 -3.23 -20.53 13.23
CA SER A 86 -4.46 -21.35 13.24
C SER A 86 -5.51 -20.83 12.27
N LEU A 87 -5.63 -19.51 12.12
CA LEU A 87 -6.52 -18.88 11.15
C LEU A 87 -6.09 -19.19 9.72
N ARG A 88 -4.79 -19.10 9.40
CA ARG A 88 -4.25 -19.49 8.09
C ARG A 88 -4.49 -20.98 7.79
N GLU A 89 -4.24 -21.86 8.75
CA GLU A 89 -4.46 -23.30 8.61
C GLU A 89 -5.94 -23.64 8.38
N ARG A 90 -6.86 -23.02 9.13
CA ARG A 90 -8.30 -23.23 8.95
C ARG A 90 -8.83 -22.62 7.66
N ALA A 91 -8.30 -21.47 7.24
CA ALA A 91 -8.63 -20.84 5.96
C ALA A 91 -8.28 -21.73 4.75
N ALA A 92 -7.36 -22.70 4.91
CA ALA A 92 -7.12 -23.78 3.94
C ALA A 92 -8.39 -24.46 3.43
N SER A 93 -9.38 -24.62 4.31
CA SER A 93 -10.65 -25.26 3.98
C SER A 93 -11.57 -24.44 3.07
N LEU A 94 -11.34 -23.11 2.95
CA LEU A 94 -12.19 -22.24 2.14
C LEU A 94 -12.04 -22.50 0.63
N ARG A 95 -10.93 -23.11 0.20
CA ARG A 95 -10.65 -23.43 -1.21
C ARG A 95 -11.77 -24.21 -1.89
N ALA A 96 -12.45 -25.10 -1.15
CA ALA A 96 -13.54 -25.89 -1.69
C ALA A 96 -14.73 -25.03 -2.16
N ASN A 97 -14.89 -23.83 -1.59
CA ASN A 97 -16.01 -22.93 -1.85
C ASN A 97 -15.62 -21.70 -2.70
N ALA A 98 -14.34 -21.53 -3.02
CA ALA A 98 -13.81 -20.43 -3.82
C ALA A 98 -12.59 -20.88 -4.63
N PRO A 99 -12.77 -21.38 -5.87
CA PRO A 99 -11.67 -21.89 -6.68
C PRO A 99 -10.70 -20.80 -7.15
N ASP A 100 -11.16 -19.55 -7.25
CA ASP A 100 -10.36 -18.37 -7.65
C ASP A 100 -9.65 -17.69 -6.46
N PHE A 101 -9.55 -18.40 -5.35
CA PHE A 101 -8.99 -17.93 -4.10
C PHE A 101 -7.86 -18.87 -3.67
N ASP A 102 -6.67 -18.31 -3.45
CA ASP A 102 -5.64 -19.08 -2.75
C ASP A 102 -6.00 -19.10 -1.25
N PRO A 103 -6.40 -20.25 -0.68
CA PRO A 103 -6.69 -20.35 0.74
C PRO A 103 -5.57 -19.87 1.67
N HIS A 104 -4.31 -20.10 1.27
CA HIS A 104 -3.15 -19.67 2.03
C HIS A 104 -2.97 -18.15 1.99
N ALA A 105 -3.71 -17.49 1.11
CA ALA A 105 -3.66 -16.07 0.94
C ALA A 105 -4.69 -15.31 1.77
N LEU A 106 -5.62 -15.95 2.50
CA LEU A 106 -6.44 -15.21 3.47
C LEU A 106 -5.55 -14.45 4.45
N LEU A 107 -4.48 -15.10 4.92
CA LEU A 107 -3.40 -14.47 5.67
C LEU A 107 -2.04 -14.95 5.17
N PRO A 108 -1.21 -14.05 4.61
CA PRO A 108 0.08 -14.41 4.05
C PRO A 108 1.06 -14.72 5.18
N SER A 109 2.25 -15.21 4.81
CA SER A 109 3.41 -15.12 5.69
C SER A 109 3.63 -13.67 6.12
N ALA A 110 4.16 -13.47 7.33
CA ALA A 110 4.35 -12.14 7.86
C ALA A 110 5.59 -12.07 8.77
N ARG A 111 6.28 -10.94 8.73
CA ARG A 111 7.39 -10.59 9.62
C ARG A 111 6.85 -9.85 10.83
N ARG A 112 7.20 -10.29 12.03
CA ARG A 112 6.81 -9.59 13.27
C ARG A 112 7.44 -8.20 13.30
N LEU A 113 6.61 -7.18 13.58
CA LEU A 113 7.07 -5.82 13.82
C LEU A 113 7.19 -5.51 15.32
N GLY A 114 6.26 -6.03 16.13
CA GLY A 114 6.31 -5.81 17.58
C GLY A 114 5.05 -6.25 18.31
N CYS A 115 5.10 -6.18 19.63
CA CYS A 115 3.95 -6.35 20.51
C CYS A 115 4.06 -5.33 21.63
N VAL A 116 3.16 -4.34 21.62
CA VAL A 116 3.27 -3.15 22.48
C VAL A 116 2.04 -3.03 23.38
N PRO A 117 2.19 -2.59 24.63
CA PRO A 117 1.05 -2.37 25.51
C PRO A 117 0.27 -1.13 25.07
N VAL A 118 -1.05 -1.18 25.18
CA VAL A 118 -1.98 -0.09 24.86
C VAL A 118 -2.63 0.39 26.14
N SER A 119 -2.54 1.69 26.41
CA SER A 119 -3.15 2.31 27.59
C SER A 119 -4.68 2.31 27.50
N ALA A 120 -5.34 2.24 28.65
CA ALA A 120 -6.78 2.42 28.72
C ALA A 120 -7.14 3.90 28.43
N GLY A 121 -8.28 4.13 27.77
CA GLY A 121 -8.73 5.49 27.41
C GLY A 121 -8.98 6.43 28.61
N SER A 122 -9.04 5.89 29.84
CA SER A 122 -9.14 6.64 31.09
C SER A 122 -7.81 7.28 31.54
N GLY A 123 -6.70 7.01 30.86
CA GLY A 123 -5.37 7.55 31.20
C GLY A 123 -4.68 6.86 32.39
N PHE A 124 -5.34 5.90 33.04
CA PHE A 124 -4.77 5.08 34.11
C PHE A 124 -4.81 3.61 33.73
N GLY A 125 -3.66 2.94 33.80
CA GLY A 125 -3.52 1.50 33.54
C GLY A 125 -3.50 1.12 32.06
N TRP A 126 -3.57 -0.19 31.84
CA TRP A 126 -3.42 -0.82 30.53
C TRP A 126 -4.73 -1.50 30.11
N ALA A 127 -5.01 -1.49 28.81
CA ALA A 127 -6.18 -2.16 28.25
C ALA A 127 -5.81 -3.52 27.66
N HIS A 128 -4.80 -3.57 26.79
CA HIS A 128 -4.42 -4.78 26.04
C HIS A 128 -3.02 -4.66 25.44
N TYR A 129 -2.53 -5.74 24.84
CA TYR A 129 -1.39 -5.72 23.92
C TYR A 129 -1.85 -5.59 22.47
N LEU A 130 -1.13 -4.79 21.69
CA LEU A 130 -1.25 -4.72 20.24
C LEU A 130 -0.04 -5.39 19.59
N TYR A 131 -0.28 -6.57 19.03
CA TYR A 131 0.67 -7.27 18.16
C TYR A 131 0.54 -6.77 16.72
N ARG A 132 1.68 -6.54 16.07
CA ARG A 132 1.77 -6.10 14.67
C ARG A 132 2.72 -6.98 13.86
N ALA A 133 2.30 -7.34 12.66
CA ALA A 133 3.14 -8.04 11.69
C ALA A 133 2.90 -7.52 10.27
N GLN A 134 3.98 -7.49 9.48
CA GLN A 134 4.00 -7.05 8.09
C GLN A 134 3.89 -8.27 7.17
N PRO A 135 2.83 -8.39 6.35
CA PRO A 135 2.79 -9.35 5.26
C PRO A 135 4.06 -9.39 4.40
N THR A 136 4.48 -10.59 4.03
CA THR A 136 5.63 -10.82 3.14
C THR A 136 5.26 -11.75 1.99
N LEU A 137 5.88 -11.52 0.83
CA LEU A 137 5.73 -12.36 -0.35
C LEU A 137 7.09 -12.82 -0.87
N PRO A 138 7.20 -14.07 -1.32
CA PRO A 138 8.44 -14.55 -1.91
C PRO A 138 8.70 -13.83 -3.24
N LEU A 139 9.94 -13.40 -3.51
CA LEU A 139 10.28 -12.79 -4.80
C LEU A 139 10.22 -13.80 -5.96
N ARG A 140 10.37 -15.10 -5.66
CA ARG A 140 10.45 -16.23 -6.59
C ARG A 140 9.90 -17.48 -5.91
N ARG A 141 9.55 -18.55 -6.65
CA ARG A 141 9.00 -19.81 -6.06
C ARG A 141 9.82 -20.33 -4.88
N SER A 142 11.14 -20.25 -5.00
CA SER A 142 12.11 -20.70 -4.00
C SER A 142 13.12 -19.58 -3.76
N GLY A 143 12.69 -18.54 -3.05
CA GLY A 143 13.51 -17.35 -2.80
C GLY A 143 13.16 -16.65 -1.49
N PRO A 144 13.92 -15.60 -1.14
CA PRO A 144 13.61 -14.79 0.02
C PRO A 144 12.23 -14.14 -0.12
N SER A 145 11.55 -13.98 1.01
CA SER A 145 10.33 -13.17 1.08
C SER A 145 10.68 -11.75 1.45
N VAL A 146 10.00 -10.81 0.81
CA VAL A 146 10.13 -9.38 1.05
C VAL A 146 8.82 -8.80 1.54
N ASP A 147 8.89 -7.66 2.22
CA ASP A 147 7.73 -7.01 2.80
C ASP A 147 6.78 -6.48 1.71
N VAL A 148 5.48 -6.51 2.01
CA VAL A 148 4.45 -5.82 1.21
C VAL A 148 4.03 -4.55 1.94
N LEU A 149 4.58 -3.40 1.54
CA LEU A 149 4.24 -2.11 2.13
C LEU A 149 2.76 -1.75 1.93
N GLY A 150 2.23 -0.91 2.81
CA GLY A 150 0.80 -0.54 2.83
C GLY A 150 -0.12 -1.58 3.48
N THR A 151 0.43 -2.71 3.92
CA THR A 151 -0.33 -3.80 4.55
C THR A 151 0.00 -3.93 6.04
N MET A 152 -0.88 -4.56 6.83
CA MET A 152 -0.63 -4.81 8.25
C MET A 152 -1.56 -5.90 8.78
N LEU A 153 -1.03 -6.77 9.63
CA LEU A 153 -1.81 -7.65 10.50
C LEU A 153 -1.72 -7.14 11.93
N GLU A 154 -2.87 -6.88 12.54
CA GLU A 154 -2.96 -6.42 13.92
C GLU A 154 -3.80 -7.37 14.76
N VAL A 155 -3.30 -7.75 15.93
CA VAL A 155 -4.03 -8.60 16.88
C VAL A 155 -4.02 -7.94 18.25
N ARG A 156 -5.20 -7.80 18.85
CA ARG A 156 -5.37 -7.27 20.20
C ARG A 156 -5.53 -8.41 21.18
N VAL A 157 -4.64 -8.47 22.17
CA VAL A 157 -4.60 -9.51 23.19
C VAL A 157 -4.91 -8.90 24.55
N SER A 158 -6.02 -9.30 25.15
CA SER A 158 -6.44 -8.85 26.48
C SER A 158 -5.42 -9.25 27.57
N PRO A 159 -5.51 -8.66 28.77
CA PRO A 159 -4.66 -9.02 29.90
C PRO A 159 -4.76 -10.51 30.30
N LEU A 160 -5.89 -11.15 29.99
CA LEU A 160 -6.13 -12.57 30.24
C LEU A 160 -5.65 -13.48 29.10
N GLY A 161 -4.93 -12.94 28.11
CA GLY A 161 -4.40 -13.70 26.98
C GLY A 161 -5.43 -14.04 25.90
N ARG A 162 -6.65 -13.50 25.98
CA ARG A 162 -7.70 -13.71 24.96
C ARG A 162 -7.56 -12.73 23.80
N ILE A 163 -7.83 -13.18 22.58
CA ILE A 163 -7.89 -12.31 21.41
C ILE A 163 -9.21 -11.54 21.42
N ILE A 164 -9.13 -10.22 21.56
CA ILE A 164 -10.30 -9.32 21.65
C ILE A 164 -10.48 -8.47 20.39
N GLY A 165 -9.53 -8.54 19.45
CA GLY A 165 -9.63 -7.86 18.17
C GLY A 165 -8.59 -8.36 17.19
N PHE A 166 -8.94 -8.30 15.92
CA PHE A 166 -8.07 -8.66 14.81
C PHE A 166 -8.38 -7.77 13.63
N THR A 167 -7.36 -7.20 13.00
CA THR A 167 -7.50 -6.42 11.77
C THR A 167 -6.46 -6.91 10.77
N SER A 168 -6.90 -7.09 9.53
CA SER A 168 -6.05 -7.46 8.40
C SER A 168 -6.22 -6.43 7.30
N ARG A 169 -5.23 -5.55 7.12
CA ARG A 169 -5.08 -4.67 5.95
C ARG A 169 -4.32 -5.39 4.84
N TRP A 170 -4.70 -6.63 4.59
CA TRP A 170 -4.13 -7.46 3.54
C TRP A 170 -5.22 -7.83 2.55
N ARG A 171 -4.88 -7.84 1.25
CA ARG A 171 -5.75 -8.38 0.21
C ARG A 171 -5.19 -9.75 -0.22
N PRO A 172 -5.97 -10.83 -0.08
CA PRO A 172 -5.57 -12.15 -0.52
C PRO A 172 -5.12 -12.21 -1.98
N LEU A 173 -4.28 -13.18 -2.31
CA LEU A 173 -3.85 -13.50 -3.67
C LEU A 173 -4.91 -14.38 -4.35
N SER A 174 -5.06 -14.25 -5.67
CA SER A 174 -5.88 -15.17 -6.46
C SER A 174 -5.18 -16.51 -6.73
N GLY A 175 -3.85 -16.55 -6.54
CA GLY A 175 -2.99 -17.68 -6.89
C GLY A 175 -2.37 -17.56 -8.29
N GLU A 176 -2.88 -16.67 -9.15
CA GLU A 176 -2.24 -16.33 -10.41
C GLU A 176 -0.96 -15.53 -10.18
N ARG A 177 0.07 -15.79 -10.99
CA ARG A 177 1.38 -15.17 -10.88
C ARG A 177 2.06 -15.08 -12.23
N ILE A 178 2.66 -13.93 -12.50
CA ILE A 178 3.44 -13.67 -13.70
C ILE A 178 4.91 -13.68 -13.31
N GLU A 179 5.72 -14.46 -14.04
CA GLU A 179 7.18 -14.33 -13.96
C GLU A 179 7.61 -13.18 -14.88
N ALA A 180 8.30 -12.21 -14.32
CA ALA A 180 8.75 -11.01 -15.00
C ALA A 180 10.27 -10.92 -14.97
N GLU A 181 10.83 -10.30 -16.02
CA GLU A 181 12.22 -9.89 -16.03
C GLU A 181 12.52 -9.00 -14.83
N PHE A 182 13.66 -9.24 -14.18
CA PHE A 182 14.11 -8.49 -13.02
C PHE A 182 15.11 -7.42 -13.44
N PHE A 183 14.80 -6.17 -13.12
CA PHE A 183 15.70 -5.05 -13.31
C PHE A 183 16.53 -4.88 -12.05
N HIS A 184 17.87 -4.94 -12.18
CA HIS A 184 18.75 -4.71 -11.05
C HIS A 184 18.81 -3.23 -10.71
N TYR A 185 18.93 -2.92 -9.42
CA TYR A 185 19.27 -1.58 -9.00
C TYR A 185 20.76 -1.39 -9.22
N HIS A 186 21.12 -0.61 -10.24
CA HIS A 186 22.47 -0.11 -10.44
C HIS A 186 22.52 1.24 -9.73
N GLY A 187 22.94 1.26 -8.47
CA GLY A 187 23.04 2.49 -7.69
C GLY A 187 23.80 3.56 -8.47
N GLY A 188 23.12 4.64 -8.85
CA GLY A 188 23.73 5.73 -9.60
C GLY A 188 22.77 6.59 -10.42
N ALA A 189 22.81 7.90 -10.15
CA ALA A 189 22.60 8.99 -11.10
C ALA A 189 21.21 9.25 -11.69
N HIS A 190 20.15 9.16 -10.90
CA HIS A 190 18.92 9.93 -11.20
C HIS A 190 18.89 11.19 -10.31
N ASP A 191 19.71 12.17 -10.70
CA ASP A 191 19.53 13.64 -10.53
C ASP A 191 20.85 14.39 -10.72
N ALA A 192 21.41 14.35 -11.94
CA ALA A 192 22.50 15.25 -12.36
C ALA A 192 21.98 16.51 -13.07
N HIS A 193 20.79 16.99 -12.72
CA HIS A 193 20.29 18.31 -13.11
C HIS A 193 20.04 19.27 -11.94
N ALA A 194 20.36 18.87 -10.70
CA ALA A 194 20.33 19.77 -9.55
C ALA A 194 21.76 20.04 -9.03
N GLN A 195 22.31 21.16 -9.48
CA GLN A 195 23.34 21.99 -8.85
C GLN A 195 24.72 21.37 -8.53
N GLY A 196 25.75 22.09 -8.97
CA GLY A 196 27.14 21.62 -8.96
C GLY A 196 27.72 21.36 -7.57
N GLY A 197 28.75 20.53 -7.58
CA GLY A 197 29.89 20.69 -6.67
C GLY A 197 29.92 19.78 -5.44
N HIS A 198 30.84 18.81 -5.53
CA HIS A 198 31.59 18.17 -4.45
C HIS A 198 31.08 16.87 -3.81
N SER A 199 32.08 15.97 -3.73
CA SER A 199 32.21 14.77 -2.92
C SER A 199 31.57 13.48 -3.45
N GLN A 200 32.43 12.66 -4.06
CA GLN A 200 32.41 11.22 -3.90
C GLN A 200 32.18 10.89 -2.42
N ARG A 201 31.01 10.34 -2.09
CA ARG A 201 30.79 9.61 -0.84
C ARG A 201 30.50 8.16 -1.20
N GLU A 202 31.47 7.32 -0.87
CA GLU A 202 31.31 5.88 -0.73
C GLU A 202 30.21 5.58 0.29
N GLY A 203 29.27 4.76 -0.14
CA GLY A 203 28.04 4.41 0.56
C GLY A 203 26.95 4.24 -0.47
N GLU A 204 27.05 3.19 -1.29
CA GLU A 204 25.91 2.73 -2.10
C GLU A 204 24.69 2.63 -1.17
N ASP A 205 23.70 3.51 -1.34
CA ASP A 205 22.43 3.37 -0.64
C ASP A 205 21.86 2.00 -1.01
N ALA A 206 21.99 1.04 -0.08
CA ALA A 206 21.52 -0.31 -0.28
C ALA A 206 20.02 -0.27 -0.51
N SER A 207 19.57 -0.59 -1.72
CA SER A 207 18.15 -0.68 -2.03
C SER A 207 17.56 -1.96 -1.44
N GLU A 208 16.44 -1.85 -0.73
CA GLU A 208 15.64 -3.02 -0.34
C GLU A 208 14.59 -3.34 -1.39
N LEU A 209 14.30 -4.62 -1.62
CA LEU A 209 13.19 -5.03 -2.47
C LEU A 209 11.92 -5.10 -1.64
N VAL A 210 10.82 -4.58 -2.18
CA VAL A 210 9.49 -4.57 -1.53
C VAL A 210 8.38 -4.75 -2.56
N TYR A 211 7.21 -5.21 -2.12
CA TYR A 211 5.95 -5.01 -2.85
C TYR A 211 5.19 -3.85 -2.24
N ILE A 212 4.24 -3.28 -2.97
CA ILE A 212 3.42 -2.16 -2.49
C ILE A 212 1.95 -2.46 -2.78
N LEU A 213 1.15 -2.47 -1.72
CA LEU A 213 -0.30 -2.41 -1.82
C LEU A 213 -0.73 -0.95 -1.62
N ASP A 214 -1.07 -0.28 -2.72
CA ASP A 214 -1.52 1.11 -2.75
C ASP A 214 -3.06 1.20 -2.83
N GLY A 215 -3.59 2.33 -2.38
CA GLY A 215 -5.00 2.70 -2.54
C GLY A 215 -5.91 2.05 -1.49
N ASP A 216 -6.18 2.81 -0.42
CA ASP A 216 -7.22 2.48 0.55
C ASP A 216 -8.59 2.48 -0.13
N GLY A 217 -9.05 1.31 -0.59
CA GLY A 217 -10.35 1.13 -1.24
C GLY A 217 -10.34 1.17 -2.78
N ILE A 218 -9.17 1.25 -3.42
CA ILE A 218 -9.07 1.18 -4.88
C ILE A 218 -8.71 -0.26 -5.31
N PRO A 219 -9.32 -0.81 -6.38
CA PRO A 219 -8.99 -2.15 -6.84
C PRO A 219 -7.62 -2.17 -7.56
N GLN A 220 -6.54 -2.33 -6.79
CA GLN A 220 -5.27 -2.87 -7.29
C GLN A 220 -5.42 -4.37 -7.58
N TYR A 221 -5.07 -4.80 -8.78
CA TYR A 221 -5.20 -6.20 -9.19
C TYR A 221 -3.90 -6.99 -9.12
N TYR A 222 -2.74 -6.31 -9.22
CA TYR A 222 -1.44 -6.98 -9.17
C TYR A 222 -0.44 -6.24 -8.29
N LEU A 223 0.42 -7.00 -7.63
CA LEU A 223 1.59 -6.53 -6.87
C LEU A 223 2.86 -6.81 -7.68
N ALA A 224 3.56 -5.74 -8.07
CA ALA A 224 4.88 -5.81 -8.68
C ALA A 224 5.96 -5.37 -7.67
N PRO A 225 7.19 -5.92 -7.75
CA PRO A 225 8.24 -5.57 -6.81
C PRO A 225 8.94 -4.25 -7.22
N TYR A 226 9.39 -3.51 -6.21
CA TYR A 226 10.14 -2.26 -6.34
C TYR A 226 11.44 -2.34 -5.54
N HIS A 227 12.45 -1.63 -6.02
CA HIS A 227 13.59 -1.22 -5.20
C HIS A 227 13.20 0.01 -4.40
N ARG A 228 13.49 0.02 -3.12
CA ARG A 228 13.29 1.16 -2.21
C ARG A 228 14.63 1.61 -1.69
N THR A 229 14.97 2.86 -1.94
CA THR A 229 16.24 3.45 -1.47
C THR A 229 16.00 4.17 -0.14
N GLY A 230 16.72 3.84 0.93
CA GLY A 230 16.47 4.46 2.25
C GLY A 230 15.22 3.94 3.00
N SER A 231 15.01 4.41 4.23
CA SER A 231 14.14 3.73 5.22
C SER A 231 12.70 4.25 5.36
N GLU A 232 12.43 5.55 5.21
CA GLU A 232 11.10 6.15 5.49
C GLU A 232 10.54 6.95 4.31
N HIS A 233 11.37 7.78 3.66
CA HIS A 233 10.99 8.58 2.48
C HIS A 233 11.67 8.12 1.19
N GLY A 234 11.93 6.82 1.14
CA GLY A 234 12.71 6.25 0.06
C GLY A 234 12.06 6.35 -1.31
N LEU A 235 12.89 6.54 -2.34
CA LEU A 235 12.42 6.50 -3.71
C LEU A 235 12.09 5.06 -4.09
N LEU A 236 10.97 4.90 -4.80
CA LEU A 236 10.50 3.61 -5.27
C LEU A 236 10.81 3.47 -6.75
N ILE A 237 11.74 2.59 -7.08
CA ILE A 237 12.23 2.35 -8.43
C ILE A 237 11.72 1.00 -8.89
N GLY A 238 11.14 0.94 -10.08
CA GLY A 238 10.54 -0.30 -10.59
C GLY A 238 11.57 -1.42 -10.75
N ALA A 239 11.30 -2.60 -10.17
CA ALA A 239 12.20 -3.75 -10.28
C ALA A 239 11.79 -4.70 -11.43
N THR A 240 10.72 -4.39 -12.16
CA THR A 240 10.20 -5.15 -13.31
C THR A 240 9.49 -4.24 -14.30
N PRO A 241 9.25 -4.69 -15.55
CA PRO A 241 8.41 -3.98 -16.50
C PRO A 241 6.99 -3.66 -16.01
N TYR A 242 6.49 -4.35 -14.99
CA TYR A 242 5.12 -4.18 -14.46
C TYR A 242 5.05 -3.24 -13.25
N SER A 243 6.18 -2.68 -12.84
CA SER A 243 6.28 -1.79 -11.70
C SER A 243 6.00 -0.36 -12.17
N LEU A 244 4.82 0.16 -11.86
CA LEU A 244 4.43 1.49 -12.27
C LEU A 244 5.24 2.55 -11.51
N ALA A 245 5.81 3.50 -12.22
CA ALA A 245 6.41 4.71 -11.65
C ALA A 245 5.68 5.92 -12.23
N ILE A 246 5.38 6.90 -11.40
CA ILE A 246 4.68 8.13 -11.81
C ILE A 246 5.55 9.31 -11.36
N GLU A 247 5.81 10.21 -12.29
CA GLU A 247 6.46 11.50 -12.05
C GLU A 247 5.53 12.61 -12.51
N PHE A 248 5.40 13.68 -11.72
CA PHE A 248 4.71 14.90 -12.15
C PHE A 248 5.69 15.94 -12.65
N VAL A 249 5.42 16.44 -13.86
CA VAL A 249 6.05 17.62 -14.41
C VAL A 249 5.03 18.75 -14.36
N VAL A 250 5.32 19.79 -13.57
CA VAL A 250 4.48 20.99 -13.45
C VAL A 250 5.10 22.10 -14.30
N ARG A 251 4.32 22.68 -15.21
CA ARG A 251 4.76 23.80 -16.05
C ARG A 251 3.73 24.94 -16.06
N PRO A 252 4.16 26.20 -16.00
CA PRO A 252 3.26 27.34 -16.27
C PRO A 252 2.65 27.24 -17.68
N ILE A 253 1.42 27.72 -17.84
CA ILE A 253 0.73 27.75 -19.14
C ILE A 253 1.01 29.09 -19.82
N GLY A 254 2.26 29.30 -20.26
CA GLY A 254 2.66 30.55 -20.91
C GLY A 254 2.26 31.77 -20.07
N ASP A 255 1.47 32.67 -20.68
CA ASP A 255 0.97 33.90 -20.04
C ASP A 255 -0.36 33.71 -19.28
N GLU A 256 -0.95 32.50 -19.33
CA GLU A 256 -2.20 32.21 -18.64
C GLU A 256 -1.97 31.90 -17.15
N PRO A 257 -2.85 32.40 -16.26
CA PRO A 257 -2.77 32.10 -14.85
C PRO A 257 -3.09 30.61 -14.60
N GLY A 258 -2.14 29.87 -14.02
CA GLY A 258 -2.30 28.45 -13.65
C GLY A 258 -1.08 27.61 -13.99
N ALA A 259 -1.23 26.28 -13.95
CA ALA A 259 -0.19 25.37 -14.40
C ALA A 259 -0.78 24.14 -15.12
N ARG A 260 -0.05 23.65 -16.11
CA ARG A 260 -0.24 22.33 -16.69
C ARG A 260 0.56 21.32 -15.89
N ILE A 261 -0.12 20.30 -15.42
CA ILE A 261 0.49 19.18 -14.71
C ILE A 261 0.44 17.98 -15.63
N THR A 262 1.59 17.37 -15.85
CA THR A 262 1.75 16.19 -16.70
C THR A 262 2.24 15.04 -15.84
N ALA A 263 1.47 13.95 -15.76
CA ALA A 263 1.96 12.68 -15.25
C ALA A 263 2.71 11.93 -16.34
N ILE A 264 3.96 11.56 -16.06
CA ILE A 264 4.76 10.64 -16.88
C ILE A 264 4.79 9.30 -16.15
N VAL A 265 4.39 8.24 -16.84
CA VAL A 265 4.28 6.89 -16.31
C VAL A 265 5.26 5.98 -17.00
N GLY A 266 6.17 5.41 -16.21
CA GLY A 266 7.05 4.32 -16.63
C GLY A 266 6.56 2.96 -16.12
N GLY A 267 6.89 1.91 -16.87
CA GLY A 267 6.42 0.54 -16.60
C GLY A 267 4.95 0.35 -16.99
N GLY A 268 4.56 -0.87 -17.37
CA GLY A 268 3.27 -1.16 -17.98
C GLY A 268 3.30 -0.98 -19.51
N THR A 269 2.13 -1.01 -20.16
CA THR A 269 2.05 -0.86 -21.63
C THR A 269 0.85 -0.06 -22.12
N ARG A 270 -0.28 -0.05 -21.39
CA ARG A 270 -1.48 0.67 -21.80
C ARG A 270 -2.14 1.28 -20.59
N TYR A 271 -2.30 2.59 -20.52
CA TYR A 271 -2.69 3.25 -19.28
C TYR A 271 -4.09 3.83 -19.34
N ARG A 272 -4.77 3.85 -18.19
CA ARG A 272 -5.92 4.72 -17.91
C ARG A 272 -5.57 5.60 -16.72
N PHE A 273 -5.90 6.88 -16.85
CA PHE A 273 -5.64 7.90 -15.85
C PHE A 273 -6.97 8.37 -15.26
N ALA A 274 -6.97 8.73 -13.99
CA ALA A 274 -8.05 9.46 -13.36
C ALA A 274 -7.43 10.50 -12.41
N TRP A 275 -7.77 11.76 -12.64
CA TRP A 275 -7.19 12.91 -11.96
C TRP A 275 -8.18 13.51 -10.96
N GLY A 276 -7.64 14.08 -9.90
CA GLY A 276 -8.43 14.89 -8.98
C GLY A 276 -7.57 15.91 -8.27
N ARG A 277 -8.22 16.86 -7.59
CA ARG A 277 -7.53 17.86 -6.77
C ARG A 277 -8.32 18.24 -5.53
N VAL A 278 -7.62 18.76 -4.54
CA VAL A 278 -8.17 19.39 -3.33
C VAL A 278 -7.43 20.72 -3.11
N ALA A 279 -8.15 21.79 -2.77
CA ALA A 279 -7.54 23.07 -2.39
C ALA A 279 -6.81 22.94 -1.04
N LEU A 280 -5.60 23.48 -0.92
CA LEU A 280 -4.85 23.50 0.34
C LEU A 280 -5.20 24.69 1.22
N ASP A 281 -5.63 25.78 0.63
CA ASP A 281 -5.85 27.07 1.26
C ASP A 281 -7.31 27.33 1.67
N GLY A 282 -8.23 26.41 1.34
CA GLY A 282 -9.64 26.49 1.77
C GLY A 282 -10.31 27.81 1.37
N GLY A 283 -9.96 28.35 0.20
CA GLY A 283 -10.45 29.65 -0.27
C GLY A 283 -11.98 29.75 -0.26
N GLU A 284 -12.49 30.97 -0.02
CA GLU A 284 -13.91 31.28 0.27
C GLU A 284 -14.91 30.87 -0.84
N ASP A 285 -14.44 30.50 -2.04
CA ASP A 285 -15.25 30.03 -3.17
C ASP A 285 -15.11 28.50 -3.45
N ASP A 286 -14.16 27.81 -2.81
CA ASP A 286 -13.84 26.37 -3.02
C ASP A 286 -14.14 25.54 -1.74
N ASP A 287 -15.32 25.72 -1.15
CA ASP A 287 -15.85 24.90 -0.04
C ASP A 287 -16.09 23.41 -0.44
N GLU A 288 -15.73 23.00 -1.66
CA GLU A 288 -16.06 21.70 -2.24
C GLU A 288 -14.86 20.73 -2.28
N GLY A 289 -14.46 20.24 -1.11
CA GLY A 289 -13.73 18.97 -0.93
C GLY A 289 -12.83 18.48 -2.09
N PHE A 290 -13.07 17.25 -2.56
CA PHE A 290 -12.33 16.64 -3.68
C PHE A 290 -13.04 16.94 -5.00
N ILE A 291 -12.29 17.48 -5.96
CA ILE A 291 -12.77 17.77 -7.31
C ILE A 291 -12.21 16.73 -8.29
N ASP A 292 -13.09 16.02 -8.99
CA ASP A 292 -12.75 15.12 -10.09
C ASP A 292 -12.39 15.94 -11.35
N LEU A 293 -11.20 15.67 -11.91
CA LEU A 293 -10.68 16.34 -13.11
C LEU A 293 -10.76 15.44 -14.35
N GLY A 294 -11.32 14.24 -14.23
CA GLY A 294 -11.49 13.27 -15.30
C GLY A 294 -10.19 12.56 -15.70
N GLU A 295 -10.14 12.06 -16.94
CA GLU A 295 -9.04 11.19 -17.39
C GLU A 295 -7.81 11.95 -17.91
N GLY A 296 -7.93 13.27 -18.09
CA GLY A 296 -6.91 14.09 -18.77
C GLY A 296 -6.73 13.72 -20.25
N VAL A 297 -5.73 14.31 -20.91
CA VAL A 297 -5.37 13.97 -22.30
C VAL A 297 -4.23 12.95 -22.29
N GLY A 298 -4.53 11.70 -22.66
CA GLY A 298 -3.59 10.59 -22.62
C GLY A 298 -2.91 10.29 -23.96
N GLU A 299 -1.60 10.06 -23.94
CA GLU A 299 -0.81 9.59 -25.09
C GLU A 299 0.32 8.62 -24.67
N ILE A 300 0.82 7.84 -25.62
CA ILE A 300 2.03 7.03 -25.42
C ILE A 300 3.17 7.75 -26.15
N VAL A 301 4.21 8.12 -25.41
CA VAL A 301 5.40 8.79 -25.95
C VAL A 301 6.58 7.85 -25.84
N ALA A 302 7.43 7.79 -26.88
CA ALA A 302 8.70 7.08 -26.82
C ALA A 302 9.84 8.07 -26.57
N ASP A 303 10.79 7.71 -25.70
CA ASP A 303 12.04 8.47 -25.59
C ASP A 303 13.04 8.14 -26.72
N ALA A 304 14.22 8.74 -26.65
CA ALA A 304 15.30 8.53 -27.60
C ALA A 304 15.77 7.06 -27.69
N ASP A 305 15.60 6.29 -26.61
CA ASP A 305 15.95 4.88 -26.52
C ASP A 305 14.76 3.96 -26.84
N GLN A 306 13.68 4.50 -27.42
CA GLN A 306 12.42 3.83 -27.74
C GLN A 306 11.66 3.27 -26.53
N LYS A 307 12.00 3.70 -25.31
CA LYS A 307 11.23 3.34 -24.13
C LYS A 307 9.90 4.08 -24.15
N GLN A 308 8.80 3.34 -24.02
CA GLN A 308 7.46 3.90 -24.07
C GLN A 308 7.00 4.33 -22.67
N PHE A 309 6.44 5.53 -22.61
CA PHE A 309 5.86 6.13 -21.41
C PHE A 309 4.41 6.48 -21.66
N GLY A 310 3.58 6.28 -20.63
CA GLY A 310 2.24 6.83 -20.60
C GLY A 310 2.31 8.28 -20.15
N VAL A 311 1.67 9.18 -20.88
CA VAL A 311 1.60 10.58 -20.50
C VAL A 311 0.13 10.98 -20.41
N SER A 312 -0.26 11.65 -19.32
CA SER A 312 -1.55 12.33 -19.22
C SER A 312 -1.35 13.70 -18.60
N ALA A 313 -2.11 14.69 -19.06
CA ALA A 313 -2.02 16.04 -18.53
C ALA A 313 -3.39 16.64 -18.20
N ILE A 314 -3.38 17.47 -17.17
CA ILE A 314 -4.49 18.34 -16.75
C ILE A 314 -3.98 19.77 -16.60
N THR A 315 -4.91 20.71 -16.50
CA THR A 315 -4.64 22.09 -16.11
C THR A 315 -5.28 22.35 -14.76
N VAL A 316 -4.54 23.04 -13.88
CA VAL A 316 -5.09 23.56 -12.62
C VAL A 316 -5.02 25.10 -12.65
N PRO A 317 -6.04 25.78 -12.11
CA PRO A 317 -6.03 27.23 -11.94
C PRO A 317 -4.96 27.66 -10.92
N PRO A 318 -4.65 28.97 -10.80
CA PRO A 318 -3.79 29.50 -9.75
C PRO A 318 -4.31 29.13 -8.37
N GLY A 319 -3.40 28.86 -7.43
CA GLY A 319 -3.70 28.44 -6.07
C GLY A 319 -2.71 27.40 -5.56
N ALA A 320 -2.97 26.93 -4.33
CA ALA A 320 -2.27 25.82 -3.72
C ALA A 320 -3.15 24.57 -3.74
N TRP A 321 -2.68 23.49 -4.36
CA TRP A 321 -3.46 22.29 -4.61
C TRP A 321 -2.73 21.05 -4.10
N VAL A 322 -3.47 20.06 -3.59
CA VAL A 322 -3.01 18.66 -3.63
C VAL A 322 -3.61 18.07 -4.89
N VAL A 323 -2.76 17.59 -5.78
CA VAL A 323 -3.18 16.96 -7.04
C VAL A 323 -2.93 15.48 -6.97
N TYR A 324 -3.94 14.71 -7.36
CA TYR A 324 -3.97 13.26 -7.33
C TYR A 324 -4.03 12.72 -8.75
N VAL A 325 -3.28 11.65 -9.01
CA VAL A 325 -3.52 10.80 -10.18
C VAL A 325 -3.61 9.35 -9.75
N ASN A 326 -4.56 8.65 -10.35
CA ASN A 326 -4.70 7.22 -10.31
C ASN A 326 -4.34 6.68 -11.69
N VAL A 327 -3.35 5.79 -11.75
CA VAL A 327 -2.93 5.16 -13.01
C VAL A 327 -3.18 3.67 -12.93
N LYS A 328 -3.89 3.15 -13.92
CA LYS A 328 -4.10 1.71 -14.11
C LYS A 328 -3.47 1.26 -15.42
N ASP A 329 -2.58 0.27 -15.37
CA ASP A 329 -2.21 -0.48 -16.57
C ASP A 329 -3.39 -1.36 -16.97
N MET A 330 -3.94 -1.17 -18.16
CA MET A 330 -5.10 -1.88 -18.68
C MET A 330 -4.76 -3.28 -19.18
N LYS A 331 -3.47 -3.58 -19.41
CA LYS A 331 -3.03 -4.94 -19.75
C LYS A 331 -2.96 -5.82 -18.52
N THR A 332 -2.30 -5.34 -17.48
CA THR A 332 -2.11 -6.12 -16.24
C THR A 332 -3.09 -5.77 -15.15
N GLY A 333 -3.75 -4.63 -15.15
CA GLY A 333 -4.51 -4.17 -13.99
C GLY A 333 -3.65 -3.68 -12.82
N ALA A 334 -2.32 -3.58 -12.99
CA ALA A 334 -1.47 -2.89 -12.03
C ALA A 334 -1.98 -1.47 -11.80
N PHE A 335 -1.92 -1.01 -10.55
CA PHE A 335 -2.48 0.26 -10.13
C PHE A 335 -1.44 1.03 -9.33
N LYS A 336 -1.39 2.35 -9.52
CA LYS A 336 -0.60 3.25 -8.69
C LYS A 336 -1.33 4.56 -8.47
N HIS A 337 -1.33 4.98 -7.22
CA HIS A 337 -1.78 6.30 -6.81
C HIS A 337 -0.56 7.20 -6.62
N HIS A 338 -0.64 8.44 -7.07
CA HIS A 338 0.36 9.45 -6.79
C HIS A 338 -0.32 10.77 -6.44
N GLN A 339 0.24 11.46 -5.44
CA GLN A 339 -0.23 12.75 -4.99
C GLN A 339 0.94 13.70 -4.82
N GLN A 340 0.74 14.97 -5.17
CA GLN A 340 1.76 16.01 -5.01
C GLN A 340 1.11 17.35 -4.68
N ASN A 341 1.75 18.10 -3.78
CA ASN A 341 1.41 19.49 -3.54
C ASN A 341 1.91 20.35 -4.70
N VAL A 342 1.03 21.12 -5.31
CA VAL A 342 1.31 21.98 -6.45
C VAL A 342 0.92 23.41 -6.10
N PHE A 343 1.88 24.31 -6.19
CA PHE A 343 1.67 25.74 -5.95
C PHE A 343 1.73 26.46 -7.28
N THR A 344 0.70 27.24 -7.58
CA THR A 344 0.54 27.95 -8.84
C THR A 344 0.18 29.40 -8.53
N GLY A 345 0.99 30.35 -8.96
CA GLY A 345 0.80 31.76 -8.62
C GLY A 345 1.76 32.65 -9.42
N ARG A 346 1.33 33.90 -9.68
CA ARG A 346 2.10 34.90 -10.44
C ARG A 346 3.51 35.05 -9.85
N GLN A 347 4.47 35.29 -10.75
CA GLN A 347 5.87 35.62 -10.47
C GLN A 347 6.06 36.20 -9.07
N ILE A 348 7.02 35.66 -8.33
CA ILE A 348 7.70 36.38 -7.27
C ILE A 348 8.10 37.72 -7.90
N VAL A 349 7.38 38.79 -7.59
CA VAL A 349 7.78 40.14 -7.95
C VAL A 349 9.10 40.33 -7.24
N GLU A 350 10.19 40.42 -8.02
CA GLU A 350 11.47 40.89 -7.51
C GLU A 350 11.19 42.16 -6.72
N ALA A 351 11.47 42.14 -5.43
CA ALA A 351 11.55 43.36 -4.67
C ALA A 351 12.71 44.16 -5.27
N GLU A 352 12.40 45.07 -6.18
CA GLU A 352 13.24 46.24 -6.44
C GLU A 352 13.37 46.96 -5.09
N ALA A 353 14.47 46.70 -4.41
CA ALA A 353 14.94 47.56 -3.34
C ALA A 353 15.56 48.79 -4.03
N GLU A 354 14.95 49.94 -3.73
CA GLU A 354 15.33 51.30 -4.08
C GLU A 354 16.83 51.62 -3.93
#